data_AF-A0A3M2EA52-F1
#
_entry.id   AF-A0A3M2EA52-F1
#
_cell.length_a   1.000
_cell.length_b   1.000
_cell.length_c   1.000
_cell.angle_alpha   90.00
_cell.angle_beta   90.00
_cell.angle_gamma   90.00
#
_symmetry.space_group_name_H-M   'P 1'
#
loop_
_entity.id
_entity.type
_entity.pdbx_description
1 polymer ?
#
loop_
_entity_poly.entity_id
_entity_poly.type
_entity_poly.pdbx_seq_one_letter_code
_entity_poly.pdbx_strand_id
1 'polypeptide(L)'
;YPAGMATMASAEVGGTPYNVSAMENTGTATAPLYDFGLGDAVDSGAAGKICLIECGNISFHDKVLNCENSGGVGAIIYNNEPGMLYGTLGDTNVTSIPTVGAAQEDGPALKAAVGQTATVTVGPSDYGYMSGTSMATPHVTGVAALVWSYHPSCTGTDIRNALDATAMDLDAPGRDNYTGYGLIQALAAKQYLDANGCSASGGGSSGGSGGSGSCKGGPKKCGG
;
A
#
# COMPACT_ATOMS: atom_id res chain seq x y z
N TYR A 1 -3.20 -4.70 -12.96
CA TYR A 1 -2.57 -3.87 -14.01
C TYR A 1 -3.03 -4.36 -15.37
N PRO A 2 -3.00 -3.54 -16.43
CA PRO A 2 -2.91 -4.08 -17.79
C PRO A 2 -1.71 -5.05 -17.86
N ALA A 3 -1.81 -6.13 -18.63
CA ALA A 3 -0.75 -7.13 -18.72
C ALA A 3 0.61 -6.51 -19.05
N GLY A 4 1.66 -6.93 -18.34
CA GLY A 4 3.04 -6.43 -18.48
C GLY A 4 3.29 -4.99 -18.01
N MET A 5 2.30 -4.28 -17.47
CA MET A 5 2.44 -2.88 -17.02
C MET A 5 2.67 -2.76 -15.50
N ALA A 6 2.65 -3.87 -14.75
CA ALA A 6 3.04 -3.84 -13.35
C ALA A 6 4.55 -4.04 -13.24
N THR A 7 5.12 -3.60 -12.12
CA THR A 7 6.50 -3.93 -11.74
C THR A 7 6.44 -4.77 -10.48
N MET A 8 7.09 -5.93 -10.51
CA MET A 8 7.34 -6.71 -9.29
C MET A 8 8.80 -6.59 -8.89
N ALA A 9 8.99 -6.53 -7.58
CA ALA A 9 10.29 -6.67 -6.95
C ALA A 9 10.30 -7.92 -6.09
N SER A 10 11.45 -8.58 -6.03
CA SER A 10 11.75 -9.60 -5.04
C SER A 10 13.18 -9.42 -4.54
N ALA A 11 13.36 -9.71 -3.26
CA ALA A 11 14.67 -9.79 -2.64
C ALA A 11 14.77 -11.07 -1.81
N GLU A 12 15.90 -11.75 -1.92
CA GLU A 12 16.25 -12.89 -1.09
C GLU A 12 17.67 -12.70 -0.59
N VAL A 13 17.91 -12.90 0.70
CA VAL A 13 19.27 -12.88 1.27
C VAL A 13 19.49 -14.14 2.10
N GLY A 14 20.54 -14.88 1.76
CA GLY A 14 20.88 -16.12 2.47
C GLY A 14 19.79 -17.19 2.41
N GLY A 15 19.00 -17.24 1.33
CA GLY A 15 17.85 -18.14 1.22
C GLY A 15 16.58 -17.66 1.93
N THR A 16 16.60 -16.49 2.57
CA THR A 16 15.43 -15.91 3.23
C THR A 16 14.80 -14.85 2.32
N PRO A 17 13.54 -15.01 1.90
CA PRO A 17 12.84 -14.01 1.12
C PRO A 17 12.42 -12.82 2.00
N TYR A 18 12.51 -11.61 1.46
CA TYR A 18 12.09 -10.37 2.10
C TYR A 18 10.99 -9.69 1.29
N ASN A 19 10.04 -9.07 2.00
CA ASN A 19 9.02 -8.27 1.34
C ASN A 19 9.64 -6.94 0.89
N VAL A 20 9.52 -6.62 -0.39
CA VAL A 20 10.17 -5.44 -0.97
C VAL A 20 9.26 -4.69 -1.93
N SER A 21 9.51 -3.39 -2.07
CA SER A 21 8.90 -2.54 -3.07
C SER A 21 9.85 -2.33 -4.25
N ALA A 22 9.30 -2.22 -5.45
CA ALA A 22 10.08 -1.90 -6.64
C ALA A 22 10.42 -0.42 -6.69
N MET A 23 11.65 -0.10 -7.10
CA MET A 23 12.01 1.21 -7.64
C MET A 23 12.18 1.09 -9.17
N GLU A 24 12.53 2.19 -9.83
CA GLU A 24 12.45 2.34 -11.30
C GLU A 24 13.46 1.47 -12.06
N ASN A 25 14.63 1.21 -11.48
CA ASN A 25 15.66 0.42 -12.14
C ASN A 25 15.28 -1.06 -12.18
N THR A 26 15.11 -1.57 -13.40
CA THR A 26 14.82 -2.98 -13.66
C THR A 26 16.11 -3.79 -13.85
N GLY A 27 16.05 -5.09 -13.59
CA GLY A 27 17.16 -6.01 -13.71
C GLY A 27 17.18 -7.05 -12.59
N THR A 28 18.10 -7.99 -12.70
CA THR A 28 18.39 -8.97 -11.64
C THR A 28 19.88 -8.91 -11.33
N ALA A 29 20.21 -8.84 -10.05
CA ALA A 29 21.57 -8.93 -9.55
C ALA A 29 21.63 -9.96 -8.43
N THR A 30 22.67 -10.80 -8.46
CA THR A 30 22.97 -11.75 -7.38
C THR A 30 24.43 -11.58 -6.99
N ALA A 31 24.67 -11.13 -5.77
CA ALA A 31 26.00 -10.92 -5.21
C ALA A 31 25.96 -10.89 -3.68
N PRO A 32 27.12 -10.96 -2.98
CA PRO A 32 27.14 -10.80 -1.53
C PRO A 32 26.55 -9.46 -1.10
N LEU A 33 25.79 -9.46 -0.01
CA LEU A 33 25.25 -8.24 0.60
C LEU A 33 26.37 -7.48 1.30
N TYR A 34 26.39 -6.16 1.13
CA TYR A 34 27.39 -5.27 1.70
C TYR A 34 26.70 -4.15 2.48
N ASP A 35 27.11 -3.92 3.73
CA ASP A 35 26.63 -2.77 4.49
C ASP A 35 27.25 -1.49 3.93
N PHE A 36 26.41 -0.69 3.27
CA PHE A 36 26.79 0.58 2.66
C PHE A 36 26.30 1.78 3.51
N GLY A 37 25.85 1.52 4.74
CA GLY A 37 25.43 2.53 5.71
C GLY A 37 24.34 3.46 5.18
N LEU A 38 24.57 4.77 5.29
CA LEU A 38 23.66 5.78 4.77
C LEU A 38 23.82 6.03 3.25
N GLY A 39 24.84 5.44 2.61
CA GLY A 39 25.13 5.64 1.18
C GLY A 39 25.49 7.08 0.81
N ASP A 40 25.97 7.89 1.75
CA ASP A 40 26.32 9.30 1.58
C ASP A 40 27.69 9.54 0.93
N ALA A 41 28.47 8.48 0.76
CA ALA A 41 29.76 8.51 0.07
C ALA A 41 29.97 7.23 -0.76
N VAL A 42 30.96 7.27 -1.66
CA VAL A 42 31.45 6.08 -2.37
C VAL A 42 32.34 5.24 -1.45
N ASP A 43 32.26 3.91 -1.58
CA ASP A 43 33.11 2.94 -0.88
C ASP A 43 33.46 1.76 -1.79
N SER A 44 34.74 1.66 -2.15
CA SER A 44 35.28 0.55 -2.97
C SER A 44 34.95 -0.86 -2.45
N GLY A 45 34.60 -1.00 -1.16
CA GLY A 45 34.13 -2.26 -0.58
C GLY A 45 32.84 -2.80 -1.19
N ALA A 46 32.03 -1.95 -1.85
CA ALA A 46 30.79 -2.34 -2.53
C ALA A 46 31.02 -2.96 -3.93
N ALA A 47 32.24 -2.92 -4.46
CA ALA A 47 32.52 -3.42 -5.80
C ALA A 47 32.08 -4.89 -5.98
N GLY A 48 31.20 -5.13 -6.95
CA GLY A 48 30.64 -6.45 -7.26
C GLY A 48 29.66 -6.98 -6.21
N LYS A 49 29.07 -6.12 -5.36
CA LYS A 49 28.17 -6.49 -4.25
C LYS A 49 26.83 -5.77 -4.33
N ILE A 50 25.86 -6.27 -3.56
CA ILE A 50 24.57 -5.58 -3.37
C ILE A 50 24.68 -4.67 -2.16
N CYS A 51 24.43 -3.38 -2.34
CA CYS A 51 24.48 -2.40 -1.25
C CYS A 51 23.20 -2.49 -0.40
N LEU A 52 23.36 -2.76 0.90
CA LEU A 52 22.34 -2.53 1.92
C LEU A 52 22.49 -1.09 2.40
N ILE A 53 21.43 -0.29 2.25
CA ILE A 53 21.45 1.14 2.54
C ILE A 53 20.29 1.48 3.48
N GLU A 54 20.55 2.27 4.51
CA GLU A 54 19.49 2.81 5.37
C GLU A 54 18.91 4.09 4.77
N CYS A 55 17.58 4.25 4.83
CA CYS A 55 16.91 5.50 4.49
C CYS A 55 17.44 6.66 5.36
N GLY A 56 17.67 7.84 4.77
CA GLY A 56 18.29 8.95 5.51
C GLY A 56 18.61 10.17 4.66
N ASN A 57 19.68 10.87 5.05
CA ASN A 57 19.98 12.29 4.74
C ASN A 57 20.02 12.74 3.27
N ILE A 58 20.16 11.83 2.31
CA ILE A 58 20.28 12.13 0.88
C ILE A 58 19.22 11.39 0.07
N SER A 59 19.00 11.82 -1.17
CA SER A 59 18.00 11.21 -2.05
C SER A 59 18.29 9.73 -2.32
N PHE A 60 17.25 8.93 -2.62
CA PHE A 60 17.44 7.53 -3.02
C PHE A 60 18.27 7.42 -4.29
N HIS A 61 18.10 8.36 -5.23
CA HIS A 61 18.96 8.49 -6.40
C HIS A 61 20.45 8.56 -6.02
N ASP A 62 20.82 9.49 -5.13
CA ASP A 62 22.23 9.72 -4.79
C ASP A 62 22.82 8.53 -4.03
N LYS A 63 22.02 7.86 -3.20
CA LYS A 63 22.40 6.59 -2.53
C LYS A 63 22.74 5.50 -3.54
N VAL A 64 21.86 5.30 -4.53
CA VAL A 64 22.05 4.30 -5.59
C VAL A 64 23.21 4.69 -6.48
N LEU A 65 23.36 5.97 -6.82
CA LEU A 65 24.46 6.49 -7.61
C LEU A 65 25.81 6.27 -6.91
N ASN A 66 25.89 6.50 -5.59
CA ASN A 66 27.09 6.23 -4.81
C ASN A 66 27.41 4.73 -4.75
N CYS A 67 26.40 3.87 -4.59
CA CYS A 67 26.58 2.42 -4.67
C CYS A 67 27.11 2.00 -6.05
N GLU A 68 26.53 2.50 -7.14
CA GLU A 68 26.92 2.19 -8.52
C GLU A 68 28.32 2.72 -8.85
N ASN A 69 28.64 3.96 -8.46
CA ASN A 69 29.99 4.53 -8.59
C ASN A 69 31.04 3.78 -7.78
N SER A 70 30.61 3.06 -6.74
CA SER A 70 31.46 2.17 -5.95
C SER A 70 31.63 0.77 -6.57
N GLY A 71 31.00 0.53 -7.72
CA GLY A 71 30.97 -0.75 -8.43
C GLY A 71 29.93 -1.73 -7.90
N GLY A 72 28.98 -1.28 -7.06
CA GLY A 72 27.85 -2.08 -6.62
C GLY A 72 26.97 -2.49 -7.79
N VAL A 73 26.34 -3.66 -7.69
CA VAL A 73 25.56 -4.27 -8.79
C VAL A 73 24.05 -4.29 -8.53
N GLY A 74 23.62 -3.85 -7.35
CA GLY A 74 22.23 -3.77 -6.92
C GLY A 74 22.12 -3.08 -5.57
N ALA A 75 20.92 -2.64 -5.19
CA ALA A 75 20.70 -1.97 -3.91
C ALA A 75 19.40 -2.40 -3.21
N ILE A 76 19.47 -2.53 -1.89
CA ILE A 76 18.33 -2.71 -0.99
C ILE A 76 18.33 -1.52 -0.03
N ILE A 77 17.32 -0.66 -0.11
CA ILE A 77 17.18 0.49 0.78
C ILE A 77 16.11 0.17 1.83
N TYR A 78 16.47 0.00 3.09
CA TYR A 78 15.48 -0.26 4.15
C TYR A 78 15.05 1.03 4.84
N ASN A 79 13.79 1.07 5.26
CA ASN A 79 13.20 2.25 5.87
C ASN A 79 13.84 2.56 7.24
N ASN A 80 13.82 3.82 7.65
CA ASN A 80 14.25 4.28 8.98
C ASN A 80 13.06 4.61 9.90
N GLU A 81 11.84 4.62 9.36
CA GLU A 81 10.59 4.67 10.10
C GLU A 81 9.84 3.33 9.99
N PRO A 82 9.00 2.96 10.98
CA PRO A 82 8.21 1.73 10.91
C PRO A 82 7.44 1.58 9.59
N GLY A 83 7.48 0.38 9.03
CA GLY A 83 6.78 0.02 7.80
C GLY A 83 7.63 0.03 6.53
N MET A 84 6.96 -0.37 5.45
CA MET A 84 7.53 -0.60 4.13
C MET A 84 7.99 0.71 3.48
N LEU A 85 9.25 0.76 3.01
CA LEU A 85 9.71 1.87 2.18
C LEU A 85 9.08 1.81 0.79
N TYR A 86 8.40 2.87 0.36
CA TYR A 86 8.02 3.10 -1.03
C TYR A 86 8.72 4.36 -1.54
N GLY A 87 9.75 4.19 -2.36
CA GLY A 87 10.60 5.28 -2.84
C GLY A 87 10.74 5.29 -4.36
N THR A 88 11.16 6.43 -4.89
CA THR A 88 11.46 6.65 -6.31
C THR A 88 12.89 7.18 -6.45
N LEU A 89 13.58 6.78 -7.52
CA LEU A 89 14.86 7.32 -7.96
C LEU A 89 14.69 8.64 -8.74
N GLY A 90 13.47 8.99 -9.14
CA GLY A 90 13.11 10.29 -9.69
C GLY A 90 13.36 10.43 -11.20
N ASP A 91 12.80 11.47 -11.81
CA ASP A 91 12.72 11.62 -13.27
C ASP A 91 14.06 11.82 -13.98
N THR A 92 15.09 12.30 -13.25
CA THR A 92 16.45 12.50 -13.78
C THR A 92 17.38 11.34 -13.46
N ASN A 93 16.82 10.16 -13.11
CA ASN A 93 17.59 9.01 -12.71
C ASN A 93 18.56 8.54 -13.82
N VAL A 94 19.85 8.60 -13.53
CA VAL A 94 20.94 8.15 -14.42
C VAL A 94 21.56 6.83 -13.97
N THR A 95 21.07 6.25 -12.88
CA THR A 95 21.55 4.98 -12.34
C THR A 95 20.93 3.80 -13.11
N SER A 96 21.56 2.64 -13.03
CA SER A 96 21.16 1.45 -13.78
C SER A 96 20.96 0.19 -12.94
N ILE A 97 21.47 0.17 -11.71
CA ILE A 97 21.43 -1.03 -10.87
C ILE A 97 20.03 -1.30 -10.30
N PRO A 98 19.56 -2.57 -10.29
CA PRO A 98 18.23 -2.90 -9.76
C PRO A 98 18.15 -2.54 -8.27
N THR A 99 17.11 -1.80 -7.92
CA THR A 99 16.95 -1.23 -6.58
C THR A 99 15.57 -1.52 -6.02
N VAL A 100 15.53 -1.91 -4.74
CA VAL A 100 14.29 -2.20 -4.02
C VAL A 100 14.24 -1.48 -2.67
N GLY A 101 13.02 -1.16 -2.23
CA GLY A 101 12.76 -0.70 -0.87
C GLY A 101 12.46 -1.88 0.05
N ALA A 102 12.96 -1.86 1.29
CA ALA A 102 12.72 -2.83 2.35
C ALA A 102 12.05 -2.15 3.57
N ALA A 103 11.33 -2.91 4.39
CA ALA A 103 10.69 -2.37 5.58
C ALA A 103 11.73 -2.13 6.69
N GLN A 104 11.46 -1.22 7.63
CA GLN A 104 12.37 -0.97 8.75
C GLN A 104 12.53 -2.23 9.62
N GLU A 105 11.46 -3.00 9.76
CA GLU A 105 11.40 -4.24 10.55
C GLU A 105 12.38 -5.31 10.03
N ASP A 106 12.65 -5.30 8.72
CA ASP A 106 13.60 -6.22 8.07
C ASP A 106 15.06 -5.73 8.18
N GLY A 107 15.28 -4.46 8.49
CA GLY A 107 16.60 -3.83 8.56
C GLY A 107 17.61 -4.57 9.46
N PRO A 108 17.26 -4.93 10.71
CA PRO A 108 18.14 -5.71 11.59
C PRO A 108 18.51 -7.08 11.02
N ALA A 109 17.57 -7.79 10.39
CA ALA A 109 17.81 -9.10 9.79
C ALA A 109 18.70 -9.00 8.55
N LEU A 110 18.46 -8.01 7.70
CA LEU A 110 19.30 -7.70 6.54
C LEU A 110 20.73 -7.34 6.97
N LYS A 111 20.89 -6.50 8.00
CA LYS A 111 22.21 -6.17 8.57
C LYS A 111 22.93 -7.40 9.13
N ALA A 112 22.21 -8.29 9.81
CA ALA A 112 22.78 -9.55 10.29
C ALA A 112 23.16 -10.53 9.15
N ALA A 113 22.59 -10.34 7.96
CA ALA A 113 22.85 -11.17 6.78
C ALA A 113 23.95 -10.61 5.85
N VAL A 114 24.61 -9.52 6.21
CA VAL A 114 25.74 -8.95 5.45
C VAL A 114 26.82 -10.01 5.20
N GLY A 115 27.32 -10.06 3.97
CA GLY A 115 28.26 -11.08 3.48
C GLY A 115 27.60 -12.33 2.90
N GLN A 116 26.32 -12.59 3.19
CA GLN A 116 25.56 -13.66 2.53
C GLN A 116 25.17 -13.25 1.11
N THR A 117 24.90 -14.24 0.26
CA THR A 117 24.38 -13.99 -1.10
C THR A 117 23.02 -13.34 -1.02
N ALA A 118 22.88 -12.18 -1.67
CA ALA A 118 21.62 -11.51 -1.92
C ALA A 118 21.26 -11.61 -3.40
N THR A 119 19.98 -11.79 -3.70
CA THR A 119 19.41 -11.66 -5.04
C THR A 119 18.35 -10.58 -5.01
N VAL A 120 18.48 -9.58 -5.87
CA VAL A 120 17.50 -8.52 -6.07
C VAL A 120 17.00 -8.60 -7.50
N THR A 121 15.69 -8.66 -7.69
CA THR A 121 15.04 -8.65 -9.01
C THR A 121 13.98 -7.58 -9.05
N VAL A 122 14.00 -6.76 -10.10
CA VAL A 122 12.95 -5.80 -10.44
C VAL A 122 12.61 -5.99 -11.92
N GLY A 123 11.36 -6.26 -12.24
CA GLY A 123 10.98 -6.56 -13.61
C GLY A 123 9.49 -6.39 -13.89
N PRO A 124 9.11 -6.43 -15.19
CA PRO A 124 7.72 -6.37 -15.59
C PRO A 124 6.96 -7.57 -15.03
N SER A 125 5.71 -7.32 -14.66
CA SER A 125 4.80 -8.33 -14.17
C SER A 125 3.37 -8.01 -14.61
N ASP A 126 2.54 -9.04 -14.60
CA ASP A 126 1.09 -8.88 -14.73
C ASP A 126 0.43 -8.48 -13.40
N TYR A 127 1.19 -8.61 -12.29
CA TYR A 127 0.75 -8.36 -10.92
C TYR A 127 1.68 -7.35 -10.26
N GLY A 128 1.16 -6.52 -9.36
CA GLY A 128 1.98 -5.55 -8.64
C GLY A 128 1.24 -5.03 -7.43
N TYR A 129 1.99 -4.54 -6.45
CA TYR A 129 1.41 -3.91 -5.27
C TYR A 129 1.00 -2.48 -5.61
N MET A 130 -0.22 -2.11 -5.22
CA MET A 130 -0.75 -0.76 -5.31
C MET A 130 -1.39 -0.41 -3.97
N SER A 131 -1.33 0.86 -3.58
CA SER A 131 -1.96 1.38 -2.38
C SER A 131 -2.99 2.46 -2.75
N GLY A 132 -4.03 2.61 -1.93
CA GLY A 132 -5.05 3.64 -2.08
C GLY A 132 -6.49 3.14 -1.94
N THR A 133 -7.43 4.08 -1.83
CA THR A 133 -8.88 3.80 -1.72
C THR A 133 -9.43 3.10 -2.97
N SER A 134 -8.78 3.27 -4.11
CA SER A 134 -9.05 2.53 -5.34
C SER A 134 -8.83 1.02 -5.19
N MET A 135 -7.96 0.57 -4.29
CA MET A 135 -7.75 -0.86 -3.99
C MET A 135 -8.69 -1.36 -2.89
N ALA A 136 -9.13 -0.48 -1.98
CA ALA A 136 -10.18 -0.81 -1.01
C ALA A 136 -11.56 -0.99 -1.68
N THR A 137 -11.87 -0.16 -2.68
CA THR A 137 -13.16 -0.19 -3.40
C THR A 137 -13.52 -1.57 -3.99
N PRO A 138 -12.65 -2.26 -4.76
CA PRO A 138 -12.97 -3.58 -5.30
C PRO A 138 -13.11 -4.67 -4.23
N HIS A 139 -12.47 -4.52 -3.06
CA HIS A 139 -12.74 -5.42 -1.92
C HIS A 139 -14.17 -5.25 -1.42
N VAL A 140 -14.60 -3.99 -1.21
CA VAL A 140 -15.96 -3.68 -0.75
C VAL A 140 -17.01 -4.13 -1.77
N THR A 141 -16.82 -3.83 -3.06
CA THR A 141 -17.80 -4.21 -4.10
C THR A 141 -17.80 -5.73 -4.34
N GLY A 142 -16.66 -6.40 -4.24
CA GLY A 142 -16.56 -7.86 -4.31
C GLY A 142 -17.31 -8.54 -3.16
N VAL A 143 -17.12 -8.07 -1.93
CA VAL A 143 -17.87 -8.57 -0.76
C VAL A 143 -19.36 -8.28 -0.88
N ALA A 144 -19.75 -7.07 -1.31
CA ALA A 144 -21.15 -6.74 -1.55
C ALA A 144 -21.80 -7.69 -2.56
N ALA A 145 -21.13 -7.97 -3.68
CA ALA A 145 -21.63 -8.92 -4.69
C ALA A 145 -21.72 -10.35 -4.14
N LEU A 146 -20.72 -10.78 -3.36
CA LEU A 146 -20.73 -12.09 -2.72
C LEU A 146 -21.93 -12.23 -1.77
N VAL A 147 -22.12 -11.29 -0.85
CA VAL A 147 -23.24 -11.31 0.11
C VAL A 147 -24.58 -11.26 -0.63
N TRP A 148 -24.69 -10.41 -1.67
CA TRP A 148 -25.90 -10.31 -2.46
C TRP A 148 -26.23 -11.61 -3.23
N SER A 149 -25.22 -12.37 -3.65
CA SER A 149 -25.44 -13.66 -4.31
C SER A 149 -26.15 -14.69 -3.43
N TYR A 150 -26.01 -14.59 -2.10
CA TYR A 150 -26.74 -15.44 -1.13
C TYR A 150 -28.16 -14.93 -0.83
N HIS A 151 -28.43 -13.65 -1.10
CA HIS A 151 -29.72 -13.00 -0.82
C HIS A 151 -30.22 -12.22 -2.06
N PRO A 152 -30.47 -12.88 -3.20
CA PRO A 152 -30.77 -12.21 -4.47
C PRO A 152 -32.10 -11.43 -4.47
N SER A 153 -32.98 -11.69 -3.49
CA SER A 153 -34.22 -10.94 -3.29
C SER A 153 -34.02 -9.61 -2.55
N CYS A 154 -32.84 -9.39 -1.95
CA CYS A 154 -32.52 -8.13 -1.29
C CYS A 154 -32.24 -7.02 -2.31
N THR A 155 -32.49 -5.77 -1.93
CA THR A 155 -32.09 -4.61 -2.72
C THR A 155 -30.65 -4.21 -2.41
N GLY A 156 -30.04 -3.40 -3.28
CA GLY A 156 -28.70 -2.87 -3.02
C GLY A 156 -28.62 -2.02 -1.73
N THR A 157 -29.73 -1.41 -1.33
CA THR A 157 -29.84 -0.69 -0.06
C THR A 157 -29.79 -1.64 1.14
N ASP A 158 -30.45 -2.80 1.05
CA ASP A 158 -30.44 -3.80 2.13
C ASP A 158 -29.04 -4.40 2.32
N ILE A 159 -28.35 -4.67 1.20
CA ILE A 159 -26.96 -5.13 1.24
C ILE A 159 -26.07 -4.07 1.86
N ARG A 160 -26.20 -2.80 1.44
CA ARG A 160 -25.42 -1.70 2.01
C ARG A 160 -25.65 -1.58 3.52
N ASN A 161 -26.89 -1.61 3.96
CA ASN A 161 -27.22 -1.51 5.39
C ASN A 161 -26.65 -2.69 6.19
N ALA A 162 -26.69 -3.91 5.64
CA ALA A 162 -26.10 -5.08 6.27
C ALA A 162 -24.57 -4.96 6.40
N LEU A 163 -23.90 -4.44 5.38
CA LEU A 163 -22.45 -4.18 5.43
C LEU A 163 -22.11 -3.10 6.45
N ASP A 164 -22.86 -1.99 6.47
CA ASP A 164 -22.67 -0.89 7.43
C ASP A 164 -22.90 -1.37 8.88
N ALA A 165 -23.93 -2.18 9.12
CA ALA A 165 -24.30 -2.66 10.45
C ALA A 165 -23.36 -3.74 11.03
N THR A 166 -22.56 -4.40 10.18
CA THR A 166 -21.71 -5.54 10.57
C THR A 166 -20.22 -5.27 10.39
N ALA A 167 -19.86 -4.08 9.92
CA ALA A 167 -18.48 -3.65 9.87
C ALA A 167 -17.86 -3.69 11.28
N MET A 168 -16.59 -4.11 11.32
CA MET A 168 -15.80 -4.09 12.54
C MET A 168 -15.30 -2.66 12.73
N ASP A 169 -15.86 -1.98 13.71
CA ASP A 169 -15.51 -0.62 14.08
C ASP A 169 -14.00 -0.46 14.30
N LEU A 170 -13.42 0.58 13.71
CA LEU A 170 -12.00 0.91 13.80
C LEU A 170 -11.86 2.31 14.39
N ASP A 171 -10.73 2.59 15.02
CA ASP A 171 -10.43 3.88 15.63
C ASP A 171 -11.44 4.33 16.70
N ALA A 172 -12.18 5.41 16.44
CA ALA A 172 -13.09 6.00 17.42
C ALA A 172 -14.43 5.23 17.45
N PRO A 173 -15.02 4.95 18.63
CA PRO A 173 -16.27 4.21 18.69
C PRO A 173 -17.41 4.83 17.87
N GLY A 174 -18.01 4.02 17.01
CA GLY A 174 -19.08 4.41 16.09
C GLY A 174 -18.56 5.07 14.83
N ARG A 175 -19.48 5.51 13.97
CA ARG A 175 -19.11 6.00 12.65
C ARG A 175 -18.18 7.22 12.71
N ASP A 176 -17.02 7.12 12.07
CA ASP A 176 -16.03 8.20 11.98
C ASP A 176 -15.75 8.63 10.52
N ASN A 177 -14.99 9.71 10.33
CA ASN A 177 -14.70 10.28 9.00
C ASN A 177 -13.49 9.63 8.30
N TYR A 178 -12.68 8.83 9.00
CA TYR A 178 -11.50 8.15 8.48
C TYR A 178 -11.82 6.72 8.05
N THR A 179 -12.57 5.96 8.85
CA THR A 179 -12.87 4.55 8.57
C THR A 179 -14.35 4.26 8.30
N GLY A 180 -15.24 5.22 8.51
CA GLY A 180 -16.67 5.04 8.29
C GLY A 180 -17.25 4.17 9.39
N TYR A 181 -17.91 3.05 9.04
CA TYR A 181 -18.35 2.06 10.02
C TYR A 181 -17.26 1.02 10.34
N GLY A 182 -16.07 1.14 9.73
CA GLY A 182 -14.92 0.27 9.97
C GLY A 182 -14.70 -0.80 8.88
N LEU A 183 -13.99 -1.87 9.25
CA LEU A 183 -13.55 -2.92 8.34
C LEU A 183 -14.70 -3.85 7.94
N ILE A 184 -14.96 -3.97 6.63
CA ILE A 184 -16.01 -4.83 6.09
C ILE A 184 -15.85 -6.30 6.49
N GLN A 185 -16.93 -6.92 6.95
CA GLN A 185 -16.96 -8.32 7.41
C GLN A 185 -17.92 -9.16 6.57
N ALA A 186 -17.40 -9.87 5.56
CA ALA A 186 -18.22 -10.64 4.62
C ALA A 186 -19.13 -11.68 5.31
N LEU A 187 -18.57 -12.44 6.26
CA LEU A 187 -19.30 -13.48 6.99
C LEU A 187 -20.40 -12.88 7.88
N ALA A 188 -20.08 -11.82 8.62
CA ALA A 188 -21.02 -11.18 9.53
C ALA A 188 -22.21 -10.58 8.76
N ALA A 189 -21.96 -9.94 7.62
CA ALA A 189 -23.00 -9.38 6.76
C ALA A 189 -23.98 -10.44 6.22
N LYS A 190 -23.46 -11.59 5.77
CA LYS A 190 -24.30 -12.72 5.35
C LYS A 190 -25.14 -13.23 6.52
N GLN A 191 -24.53 -13.49 7.67
CA GLN A 191 -25.23 -13.99 8.87
C GLN A 191 -26.30 -13.01 9.35
N TYR A 192 -26.05 -11.71 9.23
CA TYR A 192 -27.01 -10.67 9.56
C TYR A 192 -28.24 -10.74 8.64
N LEU A 193 -28.05 -10.92 7.34
CA LEU A 193 -29.16 -11.08 6.39
C LEU A 193 -29.88 -12.43 6.54
N ASP A 194 -29.17 -13.51 6.91
CA ASP A 194 -29.81 -14.79 7.24
C ASP A 194 -30.77 -14.63 8.43
N ALA A 195 -30.38 -13.86 9.44
CA ALA A 195 -31.15 -13.68 10.66
C ALA A 195 -32.28 -12.65 10.52
N ASN A 196 -32.06 -11.56 9.79
CA ASN A 196 -32.96 -10.40 9.75
C ASN A 196 -33.71 -10.23 8.42
N GLY A 197 -33.32 -10.98 7.38
CA GLY A 197 -33.86 -10.83 6.04
C GLY A 197 -33.53 -9.47 5.39
N CYS A 198 -34.08 -9.25 4.21
CA CYS A 198 -33.84 -8.06 3.38
C CYS A 198 -34.59 -6.80 3.87
N SER A 199 -34.94 -6.71 5.15
CA SER A 199 -35.77 -5.62 5.68
C SER A 199 -35.14 -4.93 6.89
N ALA A 200 -33.85 -5.18 7.12
CA ALA A 200 -33.06 -4.45 8.09
C ALA A 200 -32.85 -3.00 7.61
N SER A 201 -33.89 -2.20 7.76
CA SER A 201 -33.84 -0.75 7.73
C SER A 201 -32.77 -0.31 8.72
N GLY A 202 -31.75 0.39 8.23
CA GLY A 202 -30.77 1.05 9.06
C GLY A 202 -31.46 1.98 10.05
N GLY A 203 -31.51 1.56 11.31
CA GLY A 203 -31.84 2.40 12.45
C GLY A 203 -30.71 3.39 12.72
N GLY A 204 -30.47 4.32 11.79
CA GLY A 204 -29.72 5.53 12.06
C GLY A 204 -30.61 6.48 12.87
N SER A 205 -30.37 6.53 14.18
CA SER A 205 -31.01 7.49 15.09
C SER A 205 -30.71 8.92 14.63
N SER A 206 -31.66 9.54 13.94
CA SER A 206 -31.72 10.99 13.72
C SER A 206 -32.19 11.65 15.02
N GLY A 207 -31.24 11.98 15.88
CA GLY A 207 -31.45 12.88 17.02
C GLY A 207 -31.17 14.31 16.60
N GLY A 208 -32.22 15.12 16.41
CA GLY A 208 -32.08 16.54 16.10
C GLY A 208 -33.41 17.27 15.94
N SER A 209 -34.09 17.52 17.05
CA SER A 209 -35.22 18.46 17.14
C SER A 209 -34.74 19.90 16.98
N GLY A 210 -35.41 20.70 16.13
CA GLY A 210 -35.48 22.15 16.27
C GLY A 210 -35.39 22.99 14.99
N GLY A 211 -36.49 23.67 14.66
CA GLY A 211 -36.41 25.01 14.07
C GLY A 211 -37.02 25.20 12.68
N SER A 212 -38.27 25.67 12.65
CA SER A 212 -38.97 26.20 11.48
C SER A 212 -38.19 27.34 10.77
N GLY A 213 -38.06 27.26 9.44
CA GLY A 213 -37.50 28.34 8.62
C GLY A 213 -38.02 28.26 7.18
N SER A 214 -39.17 28.88 6.95
CA SER A 214 -39.85 28.94 5.64
C SER A 214 -39.09 29.86 4.67
N CYS A 215 -38.41 29.32 3.66
CA CYS A 215 -37.82 30.13 2.58
C CYS A 215 -38.81 30.28 1.41
N LYS A 216 -39.61 31.36 1.45
CA LYS A 216 -40.27 31.93 0.26
C LYS A 216 -39.37 33.03 -0.32
N GLY A 217 -39.12 33.00 -1.63
CA GLY A 217 -38.61 34.16 -2.35
C GLY A 217 -37.91 33.83 -3.67
N GLY A 218 -38.61 34.02 -4.79
CA GLY A 218 -37.95 34.36 -6.07
C GLY A 218 -37.79 35.88 -6.20
N PRO A 219 -37.41 36.40 -7.38
CA PRO A 219 -36.09 36.28 -7.99
C PRO A 219 -35.40 37.66 -8.03
N LYS A 220 -34.06 37.72 -8.00
CA LYS A 220 -33.32 38.93 -8.43
C LYS A 220 -32.23 38.58 -9.44
N LYS A 221 -32.32 39.32 -10.55
CA LYS A 221 -31.60 39.21 -11.82
C LYS A 221 -30.14 39.64 -11.71
N CYS A 222 -29.32 39.08 -12.59
CA CYS A 222 -27.99 39.53 -12.97
C CYS A 222 -28.03 40.86 -13.75
N GLY A 223 -27.02 41.72 -13.53
CA GLY A 223 -26.43 42.63 -14.52
C GLY A 223 -27.03 44.05 -14.65
N GLY A 224 -26.13 45.05 -14.62
CA GLY A 224 -26.38 46.44 -15.02
C GLY A 224 -26.34 47.44 -13.87
#